data_AF-A0A7X9WX71-F1
#
_entry.id   AF-A0A7X9WX71-F1
#
_cell.length_a   1.000
_cell.length_b   1.000
_cell.length_c   1.000
_cell.angle_alpha   90.00
_cell.angle_beta   90.00
_cell.angle_gamma   90.00
#
_symmetry.space_group_name_H-M   'P 1'
#
loop_
_entity.id
_entity.type
_entity.pdbx_description
1 polymer ?
#
loop_
_entity_poly.entity_id
_entity_poly.type
_entity_poly.pdbx_seq_one_letter_code
_entity_poly.pdbx_strand_id
1 'polypeptide(L)'
;MGSLKMIENRTFDEIVVGETASVTRTLGEQDIQLFALVSGDVNPAHLDAEYAAGDMFGRVIAHGLWGGGLISAVLGTQLPGPGAIYLSQSLRFKRPVGLGDTIVASVTVREKRAKHHIVVFDCCCINQAGEEVINGEAEVKAPTEKVRRPRMALPDIQLSDHDGFRRLIEMTRSVEPVPTAIAHPCTTAAILAAAAAAEAGLIVPILIGPEARIRVAAKDAGKDIGALRLIDVPHSHAAAARAVELVRSGEALLLMKGSLHTDELMGAVVPAATGLRTERRISHAYLLDVPGHPAPLIITDAAINIDPSLEDKADIIRNAIDLAHVIGIACPKVAILSAVETVNPAIRSTLDAAALCKMADRGQIVGGVLDGPLAFDNAISEKAAKDKGIVSPVAGRAEVLVVPNLEAGNMLAKQLTFLGGADAAGVVLGARVPIILTSRADSLRTSVASCAIALLLARAAPRATPGPIAKPA
;
A
#
# COMPACT_ATOMS: atom_id res chain seq x y z
N MET A 1 -7.76 -31.46 -0.12
CA MET A 1 -9.16 -31.54 0.35
C MET A 1 -9.14 -31.98 1.81
N GLY A 2 -9.13 -31.03 2.74
CA GLY A 2 -9.27 -31.34 4.16
C GLY A 2 -10.68 -31.85 4.45
N SER A 3 -10.81 -32.87 5.29
CA SER A 3 -12.11 -33.39 5.74
C SER A 3 -13.01 -32.23 6.19
N LEU A 4 -14.19 -32.10 5.57
CA LEU A 4 -15.19 -31.09 5.92
C LEU A 4 -15.65 -31.35 7.36
N LYS A 5 -15.09 -30.61 8.32
CA LYS A 5 -15.54 -30.66 9.72
C LYS A 5 -17.03 -30.28 9.75
N MET A 6 -17.86 -31.14 10.29
CA MET A 6 -19.29 -30.86 10.49
C MET A 6 -19.48 -30.08 11.80
N ILE A 7 -20.50 -29.22 11.85
CA ILE A 7 -21.03 -28.68 13.11
C ILE A 7 -22.36 -29.37 13.40
N GLU A 8 -22.58 -29.69 14.67
CA GLU A 8 -23.74 -30.43 15.15
C GLU A 8 -24.19 -29.86 16.48
N ASN A 9 -25.50 -29.73 16.66
CA ASN A 9 -26.06 -29.21 17.91
C ASN A 9 -26.32 -30.31 18.93
N ARG A 10 -26.60 -29.89 20.16
CA ARG A 10 -27.27 -30.66 21.19
C ARG A 10 -28.67 -30.10 21.40
N THR A 11 -29.68 -30.96 21.31
CA THR A 11 -31.06 -30.54 21.56
C THR A 11 -31.29 -30.28 23.04
N PHE A 12 -32.38 -29.57 23.37
CA PHE A 12 -32.76 -29.32 24.76
C PHE A 12 -32.79 -30.61 25.59
N ASP A 13 -33.32 -31.71 25.04
CA ASP A 13 -33.41 -32.99 25.74
C ASP A 13 -32.07 -33.69 25.91
N GLU A 14 -31.15 -33.51 24.95
CA GLU A 14 -29.80 -34.09 25.02
C GLU A 14 -28.90 -33.37 26.03
N ILE A 15 -29.12 -32.08 26.29
CA ILE A 15 -28.26 -31.27 27.17
C ILE A 15 -28.46 -31.66 28.64
N VAL A 16 -27.35 -31.83 29.37
CA VAL A 16 -27.36 -32.19 30.80
C VAL A 16 -26.81 -31.06 31.66
N VAL A 17 -27.36 -30.87 32.86
CA VAL A 17 -26.82 -29.91 33.84
C VAL A 17 -25.41 -30.33 34.26
N GLY A 18 -24.49 -29.36 34.34
CA GLY A 18 -23.06 -29.58 34.58
C GLY A 18 -22.25 -29.88 33.32
N GLU A 19 -22.88 -29.99 32.16
CA GLU A 19 -22.17 -30.16 30.89
C GLU A 19 -21.42 -28.88 30.51
N THR A 20 -20.18 -29.03 30.02
CA THR A 20 -19.31 -27.92 29.64
C THR A 20 -18.81 -28.07 28.20
N ALA A 21 -18.71 -26.94 27.50
CA ALA A 21 -17.99 -26.84 26.22
C ALA A 21 -17.04 -25.64 26.25
N SER A 22 -16.01 -25.66 25.41
CA SER A 22 -15.04 -24.56 25.35
C SER A 22 -14.40 -24.36 23.98
N VAL A 23 -13.81 -23.18 23.80
CA VAL A 23 -12.94 -22.86 22.67
C VAL A 23 -11.68 -22.16 23.21
N THR A 24 -10.56 -22.39 22.53
CA THR A 24 -9.30 -21.74 22.85
C THR A 24 -8.86 -20.88 21.68
N ARG A 25 -8.47 -19.63 21.93
CA ARG A 25 -7.95 -18.72 20.92
C ARG A 25 -6.85 -17.83 21.50
N THR A 26 -5.77 -17.66 20.75
CA THR A 26 -4.72 -16.68 21.03
C THR A 26 -5.08 -15.36 20.36
N LEU A 27 -5.02 -14.26 21.10
CA LEU A 27 -5.31 -12.93 20.58
C LEU A 27 -4.17 -12.46 19.66
N GLY A 28 -4.47 -12.29 18.38
CA GLY A 28 -3.58 -11.64 17.42
C GLY A 28 -3.89 -10.15 17.23
N GLU A 29 -2.99 -9.43 16.57
CA GLU A 29 -3.19 -8.03 16.17
C GLU A 29 -4.40 -7.87 15.24
N GLN A 30 -4.53 -8.77 14.26
CA GLN A 30 -5.66 -8.80 13.32
C GLN A 30 -7.01 -8.94 14.03
N ASP A 31 -7.06 -9.65 15.17
CA ASP A 31 -8.31 -9.79 15.92
C ASP A 31 -8.78 -8.44 16.49
N ILE A 32 -7.84 -7.62 16.98
CA ILE A 32 -8.12 -6.29 17.53
C ILE A 32 -8.56 -5.35 16.41
N GLN A 33 -7.85 -5.36 15.27
CA GLN A 33 -8.19 -4.54 14.10
C GLN A 33 -9.57 -4.91 13.53
N LEU A 34 -9.86 -6.19 13.34
CA LEU A 34 -11.17 -6.65 12.84
C LEU A 34 -12.30 -6.30 13.82
N PHE A 35 -12.05 -6.42 15.13
CA PHE A 35 -13.05 -6.07 16.12
C PHE A 35 -13.33 -4.56 16.13
N ALA A 36 -12.30 -3.72 16.05
CA ALA A 36 -12.44 -2.27 15.91
C ALA A 36 -13.24 -1.91 14.65
N LEU A 37 -12.96 -2.57 13.52
CA LEU A 37 -13.66 -2.35 12.25
C LEU A 37 -15.16 -2.67 12.35
N VAL A 38 -15.52 -3.80 12.96
CA VAL A 38 -16.92 -4.25 13.08
C VAL A 38 -17.70 -3.47 14.14
N SER A 39 -17.03 -3.10 15.24
CA SER A 39 -17.67 -2.41 16.37
C SER A 39 -17.70 -0.89 16.23
N GLY A 40 -16.78 -0.31 15.44
CA GLY A 40 -16.54 1.13 15.38
C GLY A 40 -15.75 1.68 16.59
N ASP A 41 -15.30 0.83 17.51
CA ASP A 41 -14.54 1.23 18.69
C ASP A 41 -13.06 1.42 18.35
N VAL A 42 -12.70 2.67 18.09
CA VAL A 42 -11.34 3.13 17.77
C VAL A 42 -10.60 3.72 18.98
N ASN A 43 -10.94 3.30 20.20
CA ASN A 43 -10.26 3.76 21.40
C ASN A 43 -8.73 3.50 21.29
N PRO A 44 -7.88 4.52 21.50
CA PRO A 44 -6.42 4.39 21.39
C PRO A 44 -5.80 3.27 22.25
N ALA A 45 -6.41 2.89 23.37
CA ALA A 45 -5.95 1.77 24.20
C ALA A 45 -5.88 0.42 23.44
N HIS A 46 -6.58 0.31 22.31
CA HIS A 46 -6.62 -0.89 21.46
C HIS A 46 -5.73 -0.80 20.22
N LEU A 47 -5.46 0.40 19.69
CA LEU A 47 -4.90 0.57 18.35
C LEU A 47 -3.59 1.39 18.32
N ASP A 48 -3.23 2.06 19.42
CA ASP A 48 -2.07 2.92 19.49
C ASP A 48 -1.12 2.42 20.60
N ALA A 49 0.01 1.86 20.18
CA ALA A 49 1.02 1.31 21.08
C ALA A 49 1.73 2.41 21.91
N GLU A 50 1.90 3.61 21.36
CA GLU A 50 2.53 4.74 22.08
C GLU A 50 1.60 5.25 23.18
N TYR A 51 0.30 5.41 22.87
CA TYR A 51 -0.70 5.77 23.85
C TYR A 51 -0.84 4.69 24.94
N ALA A 52 -0.96 3.43 24.54
CA ALA A 52 -1.18 2.32 25.47
C ALA A 52 0.01 2.09 26.43
N ALA A 53 1.23 2.43 26.02
CA ALA A 53 2.41 2.36 26.89
C ALA A 53 2.36 3.37 28.04
N GLY A 54 1.70 4.51 27.86
CA GLY A 54 1.51 5.55 28.88
C GLY A 54 0.22 5.40 29.71
N ASP A 55 -0.67 4.50 29.31
CA ASP A 55 -1.95 4.25 29.97
C ASP A 55 -1.81 3.24 31.13
N MET A 56 -2.85 3.13 31.97
CA MET A 56 -2.90 2.27 33.15
C MET A 56 -2.64 0.77 32.88
N PHE A 57 -2.79 0.33 31.63
CA PHE A 57 -2.51 -1.05 31.21
C PHE A 57 -1.07 -1.27 30.73
N GLY A 58 -0.36 -0.20 30.34
CA GLY A 58 1.04 -0.23 29.88
C GLY A 58 1.30 -1.03 28.61
N ARG A 59 0.25 -1.48 27.90
CA ARG A 59 0.31 -2.29 26.66
C ARG A 59 -1.04 -2.28 25.95
N VAL A 60 -1.04 -2.60 24.66
CA VAL A 60 -2.25 -2.79 23.87
C VAL A 60 -3.08 -3.97 24.41
N ILE A 61 -4.39 -3.73 24.62
CA ILE A 61 -5.35 -4.72 25.11
C ILE A 61 -6.48 -4.93 24.10
N ALA A 62 -7.13 -6.09 24.12
CA ALA A 62 -8.34 -6.32 23.33
C ALA A 62 -9.55 -5.55 23.87
N HIS A 63 -10.51 -5.27 22.98
CA HIS A 63 -11.88 -4.91 23.38
C HIS A 63 -12.46 -6.03 24.23
N GLY A 64 -13.01 -5.72 25.41
CA GLY A 64 -13.54 -6.76 26.32
C GLY A 64 -14.57 -7.68 25.66
N LEU A 65 -15.39 -7.14 24.75
CA LEU A 65 -16.38 -7.90 23.99
C LEU A 65 -15.79 -8.92 23.00
N TRP A 66 -14.50 -8.85 22.67
CA TRP A 66 -13.82 -9.92 21.92
C TRP A 66 -13.95 -11.27 22.63
N GLY A 67 -13.78 -11.29 23.96
CA GLY A 67 -14.01 -12.50 24.77
C GLY A 67 -15.49 -12.93 24.82
N GLY A 68 -16.41 -11.96 24.79
CA GLY A 68 -17.84 -12.23 24.61
C GLY A 68 -18.15 -12.91 23.26
N GLY A 69 -17.42 -12.52 22.21
CA GLY A 69 -17.46 -13.18 20.90
C GLY A 69 -17.04 -14.65 20.95
N LEU A 70 -16.05 -15.01 21.79
CA LEU A 70 -15.64 -16.39 22.00
C LEU A 70 -16.74 -17.22 22.71
N ILE A 71 -17.39 -16.64 23.72
CA ILE A 71 -18.53 -17.28 24.41
C ILE A 71 -19.67 -17.52 23.41
N SER A 72 -19.98 -16.52 22.59
CA SER A 72 -20.95 -16.64 21.50
C SER A 72 -20.59 -17.75 20.51
N ALA A 73 -19.30 -17.90 20.16
CA ALA A 73 -18.83 -18.98 19.30
C ALA A 73 -19.07 -20.37 19.92
N VAL A 74 -18.85 -20.55 21.23
CA VAL A 74 -19.15 -21.83 21.92
C VAL A 74 -20.65 -22.12 21.88
N LEU A 75 -21.48 -21.15 22.26
CA LEU A 75 -22.94 -21.31 22.33
C LEU A 75 -23.57 -21.57 20.96
N GLY A 76 -23.09 -20.88 19.92
CA GLY A 76 -23.61 -20.98 18.56
C GLY A 76 -23.10 -22.18 17.77
N THR A 77 -21.96 -22.78 18.15
CA THR A 77 -21.32 -23.85 17.34
C THR A 77 -21.10 -25.18 18.05
N GLN A 78 -21.13 -25.23 19.39
CA GLN A 78 -20.86 -26.44 20.16
C GLN A 78 -21.99 -26.79 21.15
N LEU A 79 -22.32 -25.90 22.07
CA LEU A 79 -23.27 -26.19 23.16
C LEU A 79 -24.12 -24.95 23.48
N PRO A 80 -25.41 -24.89 23.07
CA PRO A 80 -26.14 -25.93 22.35
C PRO A 80 -25.70 -26.15 20.90
N GLY A 81 -25.08 -25.16 20.24
CA GLY A 81 -24.70 -25.26 18.83
C GLY A 81 -25.82 -24.81 17.87
N PRO A 82 -25.78 -25.24 16.59
CA PRO A 82 -26.70 -24.77 15.54
C PRO A 82 -28.19 -24.79 15.93
N GLY A 83 -28.88 -23.68 15.69
CA GLY A 83 -30.29 -23.50 16.05
C GLY A 83 -30.52 -22.97 17.47
N ALA A 84 -29.47 -22.76 18.26
CA ALA A 84 -29.55 -22.00 19.51
C ALA A 84 -29.95 -20.54 19.24
N ILE A 85 -30.84 -20.00 20.07
CA ILE A 85 -31.20 -18.58 20.05
C ILE A 85 -30.65 -17.92 21.30
N TYR A 86 -29.74 -16.97 21.11
CA TYR A 86 -29.09 -16.26 22.19
C TYR A 86 -30.01 -15.15 22.73
N LEU A 87 -30.53 -15.30 23.96
CA LEU A 87 -31.53 -14.39 24.54
C LEU A 87 -30.90 -13.26 25.35
N SER A 88 -29.93 -13.58 26.21
CA SER A 88 -29.27 -12.59 27.06
C SER A 88 -27.87 -13.06 27.46
N GLN A 89 -26.98 -12.09 27.68
CA GLN A 89 -25.62 -12.32 28.19
C GLN A 89 -25.30 -11.21 29.18
N SER A 90 -24.81 -11.57 30.36
CA SER A 90 -24.09 -10.69 31.27
C SER A 90 -22.59 -10.98 31.20
N LEU A 91 -21.75 -9.94 31.28
CA LEU A 91 -20.29 -10.06 31.30
C LEU A 91 -19.72 -9.16 32.39
N ARG A 92 -18.76 -9.67 33.15
CA ARG A 92 -17.93 -8.91 34.09
C ARG A 92 -16.47 -9.08 33.68
N PHE A 93 -15.84 -7.99 33.29
CA PHE A 93 -14.43 -7.96 32.92
C PHE A 93 -13.58 -7.84 34.18
N LYS A 94 -12.81 -8.89 34.48
CA LYS A 94 -11.99 -8.98 35.70
C LYS A 94 -10.56 -8.52 35.47
N ARG A 95 -10.02 -8.81 34.28
CA ARG A 95 -8.64 -8.52 33.88
C ARG A 95 -8.59 -8.18 32.40
N PRO A 96 -7.64 -7.34 31.96
CA PRO A 96 -7.41 -7.08 30.55
C PRO A 96 -6.81 -8.31 29.85
N VAL A 97 -7.15 -8.49 28.58
CA VAL A 97 -6.52 -9.48 27.69
C VAL A 97 -5.59 -8.74 26.76
N GLY A 98 -4.29 -9.05 26.81
CA GLY A 98 -3.25 -8.43 25.99
C GLY A 98 -2.92 -9.23 24.74
N LEU A 99 -2.26 -8.58 23.78
CA LEU A 99 -1.79 -9.22 22.55
C LEU A 99 -0.88 -10.43 22.86
N GLY A 100 -1.15 -11.56 22.22
CA GLY A 100 -0.49 -12.84 22.47
C GLY A 100 -1.07 -13.67 23.64
N ASP A 101 -1.98 -13.12 24.45
CA ASP A 101 -2.66 -13.92 25.48
C ASP A 101 -3.54 -15.01 24.85
N THR A 102 -3.54 -16.19 25.47
CA THR A 102 -4.35 -17.33 25.02
C THR A 102 -5.51 -17.52 25.98
N ILE A 103 -6.72 -17.36 25.46
CA ILE A 103 -7.96 -17.41 26.24
C ILE A 103 -8.71 -18.71 25.96
N VAL A 104 -9.08 -19.40 27.04
CA VAL A 104 -10.03 -20.51 27.02
C VAL A 104 -11.38 -19.96 27.46
N ALA A 105 -12.32 -19.84 26.52
CA ALA A 105 -13.70 -19.45 26.81
C ALA A 105 -14.55 -20.70 26.96
N SER A 106 -15.28 -20.81 28.07
CA SER A 106 -16.08 -21.97 28.44
C SER A 106 -17.48 -21.58 28.86
N VAL A 107 -18.44 -22.49 28.61
CA VAL A 107 -19.81 -22.38 29.09
C VAL A 107 -20.19 -23.67 29.78
N THR A 108 -20.83 -23.58 30.94
CA THR A 108 -21.29 -24.74 31.73
C THR A 108 -22.78 -24.63 31.99
N VAL A 109 -23.54 -25.70 31.73
CA VAL A 109 -24.99 -25.73 31.93
C VAL A 109 -25.30 -25.65 33.42
N ARG A 110 -25.90 -24.55 33.86
CA ARG A 110 -26.31 -24.35 35.25
C ARG A 110 -27.73 -24.83 35.51
N GLU A 111 -28.66 -24.50 34.61
CA GLU A 111 -30.10 -24.76 34.81
C GLU A 111 -30.80 -24.99 33.46
N LYS A 112 -31.85 -25.84 33.47
CA LYS A 112 -32.77 -26.03 32.34
C LYS A 112 -34.19 -25.65 32.74
N ARG A 113 -34.82 -24.78 31.96
CA ARG A 113 -36.21 -24.30 32.13
C ARG A 113 -37.08 -24.85 31.01
N ALA A 114 -37.77 -25.96 31.32
CA ALA A 114 -38.52 -26.75 30.32
C ALA A 114 -39.63 -25.97 29.59
N LYS A 115 -40.37 -25.09 30.30
CA LYS A 115 -41.53 -24.38 29.74
C LYS A 115 -41.25 -23.64 28.42
N HIS A 116 -40.02 -23.14 28.24
CA HIS A 116 -39.62 -22.39 27.05
C HIS A 116 -38.34 -22.95 26.39
N HIS A 117 -37.90 -24.14 26.80
CA HIS A 117 -36.64 -24.77 26.38
C HIS A 117 -35.42 -23.86 26.58
N ILE A 118 -35.40 -23.11 27.68
CA ILE A 118 -34.30 -22.19 28.02
C ILE A 118 -33.26 -22.94 28.83
N VAL A 119 -31.99 -22.73 28.49
CA VAL A 119 -30.84 -23.23 29.22
C VAL A 119 -30.04 -22.03 29.72
N VAL A 120 -29.70 -22.04 31.00
CA VAL A 120 -28.87 -21.01 31.64
C VAL A 120 -27.45 -21.56 31.75
N PHE A 121 -26.48 -20.78 31.30
CA PHE A 121 -25.07 -21.14 31.29
C PHE A 121 -24.26 -20.21 32.18
N ASP A 122 -23.38 -20.78 32.98
CA ASP A 122 -22.25 -20.06 33.57
C ASP A 122 -21.15 -19.93 32.52
N CYS A 123 -20.72 -18.70 32.25
CA CYS A 123 -19.71 -18.37 31.25
C CYS A 123 -18.42 -17.91 31.92
N CYS A 124 -17.29 -18.47 31.49
CA CYS A 124 -15.98 -18.12 32.06
C CYS A 124 -14.90 -18.11 30.97
N CYS A 125 -14.08 -17.07 30.97
CA CYS A 125 -12.87 -16.96 30.15
C CYS A 125 -11.64 -16.95 31.06
N ILE A 126 -10.69 -17.83 30.78
CA ILE A 126 -9.46 -18.00 31.57
C ILE A 126 -8.24 -17.81 30.66
N ASN A 127 -7.20 -17.12 31.15
CA ASN A 127 -5.95 -16.94 30.42
C ASN A 127 -4.98 -18.13 30.59
N GLN A 128 -3.83 -18.07 29.92
CA GLN A 128 -2.78 -19.10 30.01
C GLN A 128 -2.18 -19.29 31.41
N ALA A 129 -2.34 -18.31 32.32
CA ALA A 129 -1.90 -18.41 33.71
C ALA A 129 -2.96 -19.01 34.64
N GLY A 130 -4.12 -19.42 34.11
CA GLY A 130 -5.22 -19.94 34.91
C GLY A 130 -6.05 -18.86 35.60
N GLU A 131 -5.88 -17.60 35.23
CA GLU A 131 -6.62 -16.49 35.82
C GLU A 131 -7.91 -16.19 35.07
N GLU A 132 -8.98 -15.95 35.82
CA GLU A 132 -10.26 -15.51 35.26
C GLU A 132 -10.15 -14.08 34.72
N VAL A 133 -10.42 -13.90 33.42
CA VAL A 133 -10.42 -12.61 32.74
C VAL A 133 -11.84 -12.08 32.52
N ILE A 134 -12.80 -12.97 32.28
CA ILE A 134 -14.22 -12.62 32.11
C ILE A 134 -15.07 -13.69 32.78
N ASN A 135 -16.13 -13.27 33.47
CA ASN A 135 -17.19 -14.18 33.90
C ASN A 135 -18.58 -13.60 33.65
N GLY A 136 -19.60 -14.45 33.67
CA GLY A 136 -20.97 -14.02 33.53
C GLY A 136 -21.94 -15.17 33.31
N GLU A 137 -23.16 -14.82 32.93
CA GLU A 137 -24.23 -15.78 32.69
C GLU A 137 -24.88 -15.51 31.33
N ALA A 138 -25.28 -16.59 30.65
CA ALA A 138 -25.98 -16.54 29.37
C ALA A 138 -27.30 -17.31 29.43
N GLU A 139 -28.37 -16.73 28.89
CA GLU A 139 -29.62 -17.45 28.65
C GLU A 139 -29.78 -17.74 27.16
N VAL A 140 -29.99 -19.01 26.84
CA VAL A 140 -30.09 -19.50 25.47
C VAL A 140 -31.31 -20.39 25.34
N LYS A 141 -32.14 -20.15 24.33
CA LYS A 141 -33.18 -21.11 23.94
C LYS A 141 -32.51 -22.21 23.13
N ALA A 142 -32.48 -23.42 23.67
CA ALA A 142 -31.88 -24.56 23.02
C ALA A 142 -32.77 -25.09 21.88
N PRO A 143 -32.17 -25.63 20.81
CA PRO A 143 -32.93 -26.24 19.72
C PRO A 143 -33.63 -27.51 20.18
N THR A 144 -34.79 -27.82 19.62
CA THR A 144 -35.50 -29.10 19.87
C THR A 144 -35.25 -30.12 18.77
N GLU A 145 -34.75 -29.68 17.63
CA GLU A 145 -34.46 -30.53 16.48
C GLU A 145 -32.95 -30.66 16.27
N LYS A 146 -32.52 -31.85 15.83
CA LYS A 146 -31.13 -32.12 15.53
C LYS A 146 -30.72 -31.42 14.24
N VAL A 147 -29.67 -30.62 14.29
CA VAL A 147 -29.10 -29.92 13.14
C VAL A 147 -27.65 -30.31 13.01
N ARG A 148 -27.32 -30.90 11.85
CA ARG A 148 -25.96 -31.25 11.45
C ARG A 148 -25.68 -30.70 10.07
N ARG A 149 -24.66 -29.86 9.94
CA ARG A 149 -24.30 -29.18 8.68
C ARG A 149 -22.78 -29.12 8.50
N PRO A 150 -22.27 -29.05 7.26
CA PRO A 150 -20.86 -28.74 7.02
C PRO A 150 -20.51 -27.39 7.64
N ARG A 151 -19.34 -27.30 8.30
CA ARG A 151 -18.83 -26.02 8.77
C ARG A 151 -18.50 -25.16 7.56
N MET A 152 -19.10 -23.97 7.48
CA MET A 152 -18.72 -23.01 6.45
C MET A 152 -17.30 -22.51 6.73
N ALA A 153 -16.45 -22.54 5.72
CA ALA A 153 -15.19 -21.82 5.76
C ALA A 153 -15.50 -20.32 5.80
N LEU A 154 -14.84 -19.60 6.71
CA LEU A 154 -14.88 -18.15 6.68
C LEU A 154 -14.05 -17.67 5.48
N PRO A 155 -14.41 -16.53 4.86
CA PRO A 155 -13.56 -15.94 3.83
C PRO A 155 -12.21 -15.56 4.43
N ASP A 156 -11.17 -15.63 3.60
CA ASP A 156 -9.89 -15.00 3.93
C ASP A 156 -10.08 -13.48 3.88
N ILE A 157 -9.72 -12.78 4.96
CA ILE A 157 -9.78 -11.32 5.04
C ILE A 157 -8.35 -10.79 5.01
N GLN A 158 -8.07 -9.88 4.08
CA GLN A 158 -6.84 -9.09 4.08
C GLN A 158 -7.15 -7.68 4.58
N LEU A 159 -6.51 -7.30 5.69
CA LEU A 159 -6.45 -5.92 6.15
C LEU A 159 -5.22 -5.28 5.51
N SER A 160 -5.41 -4.11 4.91
CA SER A 160 -4.34 -3.36 4.24
C SER A 160 -4.22 -1.99 4.88
N ASP A 161 -3.18 -1.83 5.68
CA ASP A 161 -2.75 -0.54 6.19
C ASP A 161 -1.74 0.01 5.18
N HIS A 162 -2.18 0.94 4.32
CA HIS A 162 -1.37 1.60 3.28
C HIS A 162 -0.32 2.56 3.88
N ASP A 163 0.57 2.00 4.69
CA ASP A 163 1.53 2.75 5.52
C ASP A 163 2.80 3.14 4.75
N GLY A 164 3.04 2.56 3.57
CA GLY A 164 4.23 2.83 2.76
C GLY A 164 4.36 4.31 2.37
N PHE A 165 3.24 4.96 2.05
CA PHE A 165 3.24 6.39 1.74
C PHE A 165 3.31 7.28 2.99
N ARG A 166 2.90 6.81 4.18
CA ARG A 166 3.02 7.60 5.42
C ARG A 166 4.49 7.94 5.70
N ARG A 167 5.37 6.94 5.62
CA ARG A 167 6.82 7.11 5.79
C ARG A 167 7.41 8.10 4.78
N LEU A 168 6.97 8.05 3.52
CA LEU A 168 7.42 8.97 2.49
C LEU A 168 7.04 10.42 2.81
N ILE A 169 5.81 10.66 3.27
CA ILE A 169 5.35 12.00 3.69
C ILE A 169 6.09 12.47 4.95
N GLU A 170 6.46 11.57 5.86
CA GLU A 170 7.25 11.93 7.03
C GLU A 170 8.64 12.44 6.65
N MET A 171 9.26 11.86 5.62
CA MET A 171 10.56 12.32 5.10
C MET A 171 10.53 13.76 4.57
N THR A 172 9.35 14.29 4.20
CA THR A 172 9.21 15.66 3.68
C THR A 172 8.93 16.70 4.76
N ARG A 173 8.67 16.33 6.03
CA ARG A 173 8.26 17.27 7.08
C ARG A 173 9.22 18.44 7.32
N SER A 174 10.52 18.22 7.13
CA SER A 174 11.57 19.24 7.29
C SER A 174 12.04 19.84 5.97
N VAL A 175 11.31 19.61 4.87
CA VAL A 175 11.71 20.01 3.52
C VAL A 175 10.80 21.12 3.05
N GLU A 176 11.37 22.27 2.70
CA GLU A 176 10.58 23.41 2.22
C GLU A 176 9.90 23.12 0.88
N PRO A 177 8.61 23.52 0.69
CA PRO A 177 7.90 23.35 -0.57
C PRO A 177 8.62 24.05 -1.73
N VAL A 178 8.44 23.53 -2.94
CA VAL A 178 9.10 24.07 -4.14
C VAL A 178 8.10 24.62 -5.16
N PRO A 179 8.44 25.72 -5.87
CA PRO A 179 7.63 26.23 -6.97
C PRO A 179 7.38 25.14 -8.02
N THR A 180 6.10 24.84 -8.27
CA THR A 180 5.69 23.74 -9.15
C THR A 180 4.81 24.27 -10.26
N ALA A 181 5.28 24.16 -11.50
CA ALA A 181 4.50 24.52 -12.68
C ALA A 181 3.46 23.43 -12.96
N ILE A 182 2.18 23.76 -12.83
CA ILE A 182 1.07 22.83 -13.08
C ILE A 182 0.48 23.14 -14.45
N ALA A 183 0.75 22.26 -15.41
CA ALA A 183 0.30 22.41 -16.78
C ALA A 183 -1.17 22.00 -16.93
N HIS A 184 -2.01 22.92 -17.37
CA HIS A 184 -3.41 22.73 -17.73
C HIS A 184 -4.29 22.07 -16.64
N PRO A 185 -4.40 22.61 -15.40
CA PRO A 185 -5.24 22.04 -14.34
C PRO A 185 -6.73 22.43 -14.51
N CYS A 186 -7.36 21.98 -15.59
CA CYS A 186 -8.72 22.41 -15.97
C CYS A 186 -9.83 21.41 -15.58
N THR A 187 -9.61 20.61 -14.52
CA THR A 187 -10.61 19.66 -13.98
C THR A 187 -10.59 19.69 -12.46
N THR A 188 -11.71 19.34 -11.83
CA THR A 188 -11.87 19.25 -10.38
C THR A 188 -10.78 18.39 -9.74
N ALA A 189 -10.52 17.20 -10.30
CA ALA A 189 -9.50 16.28 -9.80
C ALA A 189 -8.09 16.91 -9.81
N ALA A 190 -7.72 17.61 -10.90
CA ALA A 190 -6.42 18.26 -11.00
C ALA A 190 -6.25 19.40 -9.97
N ILE A 191 -7.31 20.19 -9.75
CA ILE A 191 -7.28 21.26 -8.73
C ILE A 191 -7.21 20.68 -7.32
N LEU A 192 -8.01 19.65 -7.01
CA LEU A 192 -7.96 18.99 -5.71
C LEU A 192 -6.59 18.38 -5.42
N ALA A 193 -5.95 17.74 -6.42
CA ALA A 193 -4.60 17.20 -6.28
C ALA A 193 -3.56 18.31 -6.00
N ALA A 194 -3.60 19.40 -6.76
CA ALA A 194 -2.71 20.55 -6.57
C ALA A 194 -2.91 21.21 -5.20
N ALA A 195 -4.16 21.42 -4.80
CA ALA A 195 -4.50 22.01 -3.51
C ALA A 195 -4.08 21.12 -2.34
N ALA A 196 -4.36 19.80 -2.41
CA ALA A 196 -3.97 18.86 -1.37
C ALA A 196 -2.44 18.78 -1.20
N ALA A 197 -1.68 18.80 -2.30
CA ALA A 197 -0.21 18.82 -2.23
C ALA A 197 0.34 20.15 -1.66
N ALA A 198 -0.32 21.28 -1.93
CA ALA A 198 0.03 22.57 -1.34
C ALA A 198 -0.32 22.65 0.16
N GLU A 199 -1.51 22.16 0.55
CA GLU A 199 -1.96 22.06 1.95
C GLU A 199 -1.06 21.13 2.76
N ALA A 200 -0.51 20.08 2.14
CA ALA A 200 0.50 19.20 2.72
C ALA A 200 1.91 19.82 2.79
N GLY A 201 2.10 21.06 2.33
CA GLY A 201 3.39 21.75 2.37
C GLY A 201 4.44 21.20 1.40
N LEU A 202 4.03 20.51 0.33
CA LEU A 202 4.96 19.86 -0.61
C LEU A 202 5.34 20.76 -1.79
N ILE A 203 4.40 21.59 -2.25
CA ILE A 203 4.55 22.40 -3.46
C ILE A 203 4.03 23.83 -3.24
N VAL A 204 4.57 24.76 -4.03
CA VAL A 204 3.99 26.10 -4.25
C VAL A 204 3.43 26.12 -5.68
N PRO A 205 2.10 25.95 -5.86
CA PRO A 205 1.50 25.81 -7.19
C PRO A 205 1.59 27.08 -8.05
N ILE A 206 1.96 26.89 -9.32
CA ILE A 206 1.79 27.87 -10.40
C ILE A 206 0.83 27.25 -11.41
N LEU A 207 -0.39 27.76 -11.49
CA LEU A 207 -1.44 27.22 -12.35
C LEU A 207 -1.34 27.83 -13.75
N ILE A 208 -1.20 26.98 -14.78
CA ILE A 208 -0.94 27.45 -16.15
C ILE A 208 -1.99 26.85 -17.07
N GLY A 209 -2.82 27.68 -17.71
CA GLY A 209 -3.89 27.22 -18.58
C GLY A 209 -4.95 28.30 -18.81
N PRO A 210 -6.03 27.98 -19.54
CA PRO A 210 -7.11 28.94 -19.77
C PRO A 210 -7.74 29.35 -18.44
N GLU A 211 -7.59 30.62 -18.07
CA GLU A 211 -7.96 31.14 -16.75
C GLU A 211 -9.42 30.83 -16.41
N ALA A 212 -10.33 31.08 -17.36
CA ALA A 212 -11.75 30.81 -17.20
C ALA A 212 -12.02 29.34 -16.83
N ARG A 213 -11.31 28.38 -17.45
CA ARG A 213 -11.49 26.95 -17.17
C ARG A 213 -10.90 26.54 -15.84
N ILE A 214 -9.75 27.09 -15.46
CA ILE A 214 -9.12 26.84 -14.15
C ILE A 214 -10.03 27.35 -13.03
N ARG A 215 -10.60 28.56 -13.18
CA ARG A 215 -11.52 29.14 -12.19
C ARG A 215 -12.81 28.32 -12.03
N VAL A 216 -13.38 27.82 -13.13
CA VAL A 216 -14.53 26.90 -13.07
C VAL A 216 -14.16 25.61 -12.33
N ALA A 217 -13.05 24.97 -12.71
CA ALA A 217 -12.60 23.74 -12.05
C ALA A 217 -12.33 23.93 -10.54
N ALA A 218 -11.79 25.09 -10.14
CA ALA A 218 -11.56 25.42 -8.74
C ALA A 218 -12.86 25.65 -7.96
N LYS A 219 -13.83 26.33 -8.57
CA LYS A 219 -15.17 26.50 -8.01
C LYS A 219 -15.85 25.15 -7.80
N ASP A 220 -15.82 24.27 -8.79
CA ASP A 220 -16.40 22.93 -8.72
C ASP A 220 -15.69 22.06 -7.67
N ALA A 221 -14.40 22.30 -7.44
CA ALA A 221 -13.61 21.66 -6.38
C ALA A 221 -13.85 22.25 -4.98
N GLY A 222 -14.56 23.39 -4.87
CA GLY A 222 -14.70 24.10 -3.60
C GLY A 222 -13.37 24.62 -3.04
N LYS A 223 -12.38 24.90 -3.89
CA LYS A 223 -11.04 25.38 -3.50
C LYS A 223 -10.84 26.83 -3.91
N ASP A 224 -10.37 27.64 -2.96
CA ASP A 224 -9.92 29.01 -3.25
C ASP A 224 -8.51 28.99 -3.85
N ILE A 225 -8.38 29.57 -5.04
CA ILE A 225 -7.11 29.69 -5.77
C ILE A 225 -6.63 31.14 -5.88
N GLY A 226 -7.28 32.10 -5.21
CA GLY A 226 -6.99 33.53 -5.33
C GLY A 226 -5.56 33.92 -4.91
N ALA A 227 -4.97 33.17 -3.98
CA ALA A 227 -3.58 33.36 -3.54
C ALA A 227 -2.55 32.66 -4.44
N LEU A 228 -2.97 31.81 -5.38
CA LEU A 228 -2.08 31.06 -6.25
C LEU A 228 -1.71 31.86 -7.50
N ARG A 229 -0.46 31.73 -7.94
CA ARG A 229 -0.01 32.34 -9.20
C ARG A 229 -0.71 31.65 -10.37
N LEU A 230 -1.47 32.41 -11.16
CA LEU A 230 -2.16 31.93 -12.36
C LEU A 230 -1.55 32.58 -13.61
N ILE A 231 -1.28 31.78 -14.64
CA ILE A 231 -0.78 32.24 -15.94
C ILE A 231 -1.77 31.82 -17.02
N ASP A 232 -2.49 32.79 -17.58
CA ASP A 232 -3.46 32.56 -18.64
C ASP A 232 -2.77 32.22 -19.97
N VAL A 233 -3.19 31.12 -20.58
CA VAL A 233 -2.74 30.66 -21.90
C VAL A 233 -3.90 29.95 -22.62
N PRO A 234 -3.97 30.00 -23.95
CA PRO A 234 -5.20 29.67 -24.67
C PRO A 234 -5.60 28.18 -24.67
N HIS A 235 -4.64 27.25 -24.58
CA HIS A 235 -4.90 25.81 -24.68
C HIS A 235 -3.82 24.95 -24.00
N SER A 236 -4.03 23.64 -23.97
CA SER A 236 -3.17 22.63 -23.30
C SER A 236 -1.72 22.65 -23.78
N HIS A 237 -1.48 22.69 -25.09
CA HIS A 237 -0.12 22.74 -25.64
C HIS A 237 0.63 24.02 -25.24
N ALA A 238 -0.06 25.18 -25.23
CA ALA A 238 0.51 26.43 -24.77
C ALA A 238 0.83 26.38 -23.26
N ALA A 239 -0.01 25.72 -22.47
CA ALA A 239 0.26 25.48 -21.05
C ALA A 239 1.47 24.59 -20.82
N ALA A 240 1.62 23.49 -21.59
CA ALA A 240 2.79 22.62 -21.51
C ALA A 240 4.08 23.37 -21.87
N ALA A 241 4.07 24.13 -22.98
CA ALA A 241 5.21 24.94 -23.40
C ALA A 241 5.59 25.98 -22.35
N ARG A 242 4.60 26.73 -21.84
CA ARG A 242 4.83 27.75 -20.82
C ARG A 242 5.33 27.16 -19.50
N ALA A 243 4.84 25.99 -19.11
CA ALA A 243 5.31 25.29 -17.91
C ALA A 243 6.78 24.87 -18.04
N VAL A 244 7.18 24.35 -19.22
CA VAL A 244 8.58 24.03 -19.53
C VAL A 244 9.46 25.28 -19.52
N GLU A 245 8.98 26.42 -20.05
CA GLU A 245 9.72 27.69 -20.00
C GLU A 245 10.01 28.15 -18.57
N LEU A 246 9.03 28.09 -17.66
CA LEU A 246 9.23 28.46 -16.25
C LEU A 246 10.23 27.56 -15.55
N VAL A 247 10.24 26.26 -15.89
CA VAL A 247 11.25 25.35 -15.38
C VAL A 247 12.64 25.71 -15.91
N ARG A 248 12.74 26.04 -17.20
CA ARG A 248 14.02 26.43 -17.81
C ARG A 248 14.56 27.75 -17.28
N SER A 249 13.68 28.70 -16.93
CA SER A 249 14.08 29.98 -16.31
C SER A 249 14.44 29.84 -14.83
N GLY A 250 14.17 28.69 -14.21
CA GLY A 250 14.38 28.45 -12.78
C GLY A 250 13.26 29.01 -11.90
N GLU A 251 12.18 29.53 -12.48
CA GLU A 251 11.00 29.98 -11.73
C GLU A 251 10.18 28.82 -11.17
N ALA A 252 10.28 27.64 -11.77
CA ALA A 252 9.70 26.39 -11.28
C ALA A 252 10.78 25.31 -11.13
N LEU A 253 10.74 24.58 -10.01
CA LEU A 253 11.68 23.48 -9.72
C LEU A 253 11.03 22.11 -9.90
N LEU A 254 9.72 22.06 -10.16
CA LEU A 254 8.96 20.87 -10.50
C LEU A 254 7.97 21.18 -11.61
N LEU A 255 7.62 20.15 -12.38
CA LEU A 255 6.54 20.19 -13.37
C LEU A 255 5.47 19.17 -12.98
N MET A 256 4.20 19.53 -13.04
CA MET A 256 3.08 18.64 -12.72
C MET A 256 2.09 18.64 -13.88
N LYS A 257 1.69 17.45 -14.31
CA LYS A 257 0.59 17.29 -15.26
C LYS A 257 -0.73 17.61 -14.57
N GLY A 258 -1.51 18.52 -15.16
CA GLY A 258 -2.93 18.71 -14.85
C GLY A 258 -3.80 17.74 -15.66
N SER A 259 -4.78 18.28 -16.38
CA SER A 259 -5.79 17.47 -17.09
C SER A 259 -5.49 17.21 -18.58
N LEU A 260 -4.36 17.69 -19.10
CA LEU A 260 -3.90 17.37 -20.46
C LEU A 260 -3.43 15.91 -20.59
N HIS A 261 -3.35 15.41 -21.83
CA HIS A 261 -2.82 14.08 -22.08
C HIS A 261 -1.29 14.03 -21.91
N THR A 262 -0.75 12.85 -21.59
CA THR A 262 0.68 12.71 -21.28
C THR A 262 1.56 13.02 -22.49
N ASP A 263 1.13 12.66 -23.70
CA ASP A 263 1.85 12.98 -24.95
C ASP A 263 1.95 14.49 -25.20
N GLU A 264 0.89 15.27 -24.92
CA GLU A 264 0.89 16.73 -25.04
C GLU A 264 1.93 17.36 -24.10
N LEU A 265 1.99 16.90 -22.84
CA LEU A 265 3.00 17.37 -21.89
C LEU A 265 4.40 16.94 -22.34
N MET A 266 4.57 15.66 -22.67
CA MET A 266 5.87 15.12 -23.05
C MET A 266 6.39 15.76 -24.33
N GLY A 267 5.53 16.08 -25.30
CA GLY A 267 5.90 16.80 -26.53
C GLY A 267 6.61 18.13 -26.28
N ALA A 268 6.30 18.82 -25.17
CA ALA A 268 7.03 20.03 -24.74
C ALA A 268 8.30 19.71 -23.94
N VAL A 269 8.36 18.56 -23.26
CA VAL A 269 9.46 18.17 -22.36
C VAL A 269 10.63 17.53 -23.10
N VAL A 270 10.40 16.63 -24.06
CA VAL A 270 11.48 15.88 -24.74
C VAL A 270 12.36 16.65 -25.74
N PRO A 271 11.94 17.76 -26.37
CA PRO A 271 12.80 18.46 -27.35
C PRO A 271 14.16 18.87 -26.77
N ALA A 272 15.25 18.61 -27.50
CA ALA A 272 16.60 18.89 -27.02
C ALA A 272 16.90 20.39 -26.86
N ALA A 273 16.42 21.23 -27.79
CA ALA A 273 16.70 22.66 -27.78
C ALA A 273 15.82 23.43 -26.79
N THR A 274 14.53 23.10 -26.74
CA THR A 274 13.49 23.87 -26.04
C THR A 274 12.87 23.17 -24.84
N GLY A 275 13.08 21.85 -24.70
CA GLY A 275 12.54 21.04 -23.61
C GLY A 275 13.43 20.98 -22.37
N LEU A 276 13.25 19.90 -21.61
CA LEU A 276 13.91 19.60 -20.34
C LEU A 276 14.81 18.35 -20.42
N ARG A 277 15.08 17.86 -21.62
CA ARG A 277 15.93 16.68 -21.84
C ARG A 277 17.35 16.91 -21.32
N THR A 278 17.93 15.88 -20.71
CA THR A 278 19.34 15.82 -20.31
C THR A 278 20.11 14.85 -21.22
N GLU A 279 21.35 14.49 -20.86
CA GLU A 279 22.07 13.40 -21.54
C GLU A 279 21.50 12.02 -21.20
N ARG A 280 20.84 11.88 -20.03
CA ARG A 280 20.18 10.64 -19.65
C ARG A 280 18.83 10.49 -20.35
N ARG A 281 18.48 9.25 -20.68
CA ARG A 281 17.13 8.90 -21.13
C ARG A 281 16.09 9.28 -20.07
N ILE A 282 15.06 10.01 -20.49
CA ILE A 282 13.90 10.30 -19.65
C ILE A 282 13.12 9.01 -19.45
N SER A 283 12.75 8.71 -18.20
CA SER A 283 12.01 7.50 -17.84
C SER A 283 10.92 7.76 -16.82
N HIS A 284 9.95 6.87 -16.72
CA HIS A 284 8.92 6.89 -15.68
C HIS A 284 9.16 5.82 -14.62
N ALA A 285 8.89 6.14 -13.36
CA ALA A 285 8.87 5.20 -12.26
C ALA A 285 7.56 5.32 -11.47
N TYR A 286 6.93 4.17 -11.21
CA TYR A 286 5.92 4.06 -10.16
C TYR A 286 6.58 3.66 -8.85
N LEU A 287 6.20 4.29 -7.74
CA LEU A 287 6.40 3.76 -6.39
C LEU A 287 5.05 3.18 -5.92
N LEU A 288 4.96 1.87 -5.80
CA LEU A 288 3.75 1.16 -5.45
C LEU A 288 3.79 0.70 -3.99
N ASP A 289 2.77 1.08 -3.24
CA ASP A 289 2.47 0.50 -1.93
C ASP A 289 1.46 -0.64 -2.12
N VAL A 290 1.96 -1.87 -2.15
CA VAL A 290 1.17 -3.07 -2.47
C VAL A 290 0.71 -3.75 -1.18
N PRO A 291 -0.62 -3.93 -0.98
CA PRO A 291 -1.16 -4.66 0.16
C PRO A 291 -0.48 -6.02 0.39
N GLY A 292 -0.03 -6.26 1.61
CA GLY A 292 0.63 -7.51 2.00
C GLY A 292 2.09 -7.65 1.54
N HIS A 293 2.65 -6.67 0.83
CA HIS A 293 4.08 -6.62 0.52
C HIS A 293 4.82 -5.78 1.58
N PRO A 294 5.99 -6.22 2.10
CA PRO A 294 6.61 -5.59 3.27
C PRO A 294 7.22 -4.20 3.03
N ALA A 295 7.40 -3.79 1.77
CA ALA A 295 7.98 -2.49 1.42
C ALA A 295 7.44 -1.98 0.06
N PRO A 296 7.49 -0.67 -0.22
CA PRO A 296 7.11 -0.17 -1.53
C PRO A 296 8.00 -0.72 -2.67
N LEU A 297 7.40 -0.97 -3.83
CA LEU A 297 8.09 -1.45 -5.03
C LEU A 297 8.23 -0.34 -6.06
N ILE A 298 9.42 -0.18 -6.64
CA ILE A 298 9.63 0.70 -7.79
C ILE A 298 9.45 -0.10 -9.08
N ILE A 299 8.58 0.33 -9.98
CA ILE A 299 8.41 -0.27 -11.32
C ILE A 299 8.78 0.75 -12.40
N THR A 300 9.67 0.38 -13.31
CA THR A 300 10.14 1.26 -14.41
C THR A 300 10.45 0.47 -15.70
N ASP A 301 10.17 0.95 -16.91
CA ASP A 301 9.36 2.11 -17.31
C ASP A 301 7.96 1.66 -17.73
N ALA A 302 6.92 2.27 -17.13
CA ALA A 302 5.53 1.90 -17.34
C ALA A 302 4.69 2.94 -18.11
N ALA A 303 5.30 4.04 -18.59
CA ALA A 303 4.53 5.15 -19.18
C ALA A 303 5.18 5.88 -20.36
N ILE A 304 6.51 5.82 -20.55
CA ILE A 304 7.21 6.68 -21.53
C ILE A 304 7.90 5.87 -22.63
N ASN A 305 8.70 4.87 -22.26
CA ASN A 305 9.59 4.20 -23.20
C ASN A 305 8.94 2.93 -23.77
N ILE A 306 8.50 2.99 -25.04
CA ILE A 306 7.78 1.90 -25.74
C ILE A 306 8.63 0.61 -25.81
N ASP A 307 9.72 0.63 -26.58
CA ASP A 307 10.67 -0.50 -26.68
C ASP A 307 12.10 0.04 -26.45
N PRO A 308 12.55 0.19 -25.18
CA PRO A 308 13.84 0.79 -24.88
C PRO A 308 15.00 -0.08 -25.36
N SER A 309 16.02 0.56 -25.94
CA SER A 309 17.29 -0.10 -26.26
C SER A 309 18.06 -0.49 -25.00
N LEU A 310 19.17 -1.24 -25.15
CA LEU A 310 20.03 -1.61 -24.02
C LEU A 310 20.55 -0.37 -23.27
N GLU A 311 21.00 0.65 -24.01
CA GLU A 311 21.48 1.91 -23.44
C GLU A 311 20.36 2.70 -22.76
N ASP A 312 19.17 2.74 -23.38
CA ASP A 312 17.99 3.36 -22.75
C ASP A 312 17.66 2.66 -21.42
N LYS A 313 17.70 1.32 -21.38
CA LYS A 313 17.47 0.53 -20.15
C LYS A 313 18.53 0.82 -19.08
N ALA A 314 19.79 1.00 -19.46
CA ALA A 314 20.84 1.37 -18.52
C ALA A 314 20.56 2.72 -17.86
N ASP A 315 20.09 3.72 -18.62
CA ASP A 315 19.68 5.01 -18.07
C ASP A 315 18.40 4.93 -17.22
N ILE A 316 17.41 4.15 -17.67
CA ILE A 316 16.19 3.87 -16.90
C ILE A 316 16.56 3.29 -15.52
N ILE A 317 17.51 2.35 -15.47
CA ILE A 317 18.01 1.76 -14.22
C ILE A 317 18.69 2.79 -13.34
N ARG A 318 19.61 3.60 -13.90
CA ARG A 318 20.29 4.67 -13.14
C ARG A 318 19.30 5.65 -12.52
N ASN A 319 18.28 6.05 -13.28
CA ASN A 319 17.22 6.92 -12.78
C ASN A 319 16.44 6.27 -11.62
N ALA A 320 16.09 4.98 -11.72
CA ALA A 320 15.38 4.28 -10.66
C ALA A 320 16.24 4.04 -9.41
N ILE A 321 17.54 3.80 -9.57
CA ILE A 321 18.50 3.74 -8.46
C ILE A 321 18.58 5.08 -7.73
N ASP A 322 18.65 6.19 -8.47
CA ASP A 322 18.65 7.53 -7.87
C ASP A 322 17.37 7.79 -7.07
N LEU A 323 16.21 7.40 -7.60
CA LEU A 323 14.94 7.45 -6.87
C LEU A 323 15.00 6.60 -5.58
N ALA A 324 15.48 5.36 -5.67
CA ALA A 324 15.59 4.47 -4.52
C ALA A 324 16.46 5.06 -3.41
N HIS A 325 17.60 5.65 -3.76
CA HIS A 325 18.46 6.35 -2.79
C HIS A 325 17.75 7.51 -2.12
N VAL A 326 17.01 8.32 -2.89
CA VAL A 326 16.29 9.49 -2.38
C VAL A 326 15.19 9.10 -1.38
N ILE A 327 14.55 7.95 -1.58
CA ILE A 327 13.56 7.41 -0.63
C ILE A 327 14.19 6.56 0.50
N GLY A 328 15.52 6.59 0.65
CA GLY A 328 16.23 6.00 1.78
C GLY A 328 16.69 4.55 1.60
N ILE A 329 16.65 4.01 0.38
CA ILE A 329 17.17 2.66 0.07
C ILE A 329 18.64 2.81 -0.34
N ALA A 330 19.57 2.58 0.60
CA ALA A 330 20.99 2.80 0.37
C ALA A 330 21.65 1.86 -0.65
N CYS A 331 21.11 0.65 -0.83
CA CYS A 331 21.62 -0.34 -1.78
C CYS A 331 20.43 -1.06 -2.43
N PRO A 332 19.78 -0.43 -3.43
CA PRO A 332 18.63 -1.01 -4.12
C PRO A 332 19.00 -2.30 -4.84
N LYS A 333 18.16 -3.32 -4.66
CA LYS A 333 18.19 -4.57 -5.42
C LYS A 333 17.27 -4.43 -6.61
N VAL A 334 17.87 -4.47 -7.79
CA VAL A 334 17.25 -4.18 -9.06
C VAL A 334 17.08 -5.50 -9.84
N ALA A 335 15.83 -5.97 -9.94
CA ALA A 335 15.49 -7.13 -10.76
C ALA A 335 15.17 -6.70 -12.19
N ILE A 336 15.90 -7.25 -13.16
CA ILE A 336 15.63 -7.04 -14.58
C ILE A 336 14.68 -8.13 -15.06
N LEU A 337 13.44 -7.75 -15.33
CA LEU A 337 12.36 -8.68 -15.55
C LEU A 337 12.36 -9.27 -16.97
N SER A 338 12.02 -10.55 -17.03
CA SER A 338 11.71 -11.28 -18.26
C SER A 338 10.63 -12.33 -17.99
N ALA A 339 10.31 -13.14 -18.99
CA ALA A 339 9.37 -14.25 -18.85
C ALA A 339 10.01 -15.51 -18.23
N VAL A 340 11.35 -15.61 -18.26
CA VAL A 340 12.14 -16.75 -17.79
C VAL A 340 13.43 -16.27 -17.13
N GLU A 341 14.08 -17.16 -16.37
CA GLU A 341 15.27 -16.86 -15.58
C GLU A 341 16.58 -17.23 -16.27
N THR A 342 16.49 -18.04 -17.33
CA THR A 342 17.64 -18.45 -18.13
C THR A 342 17.83 -17.52 -19.32
N VAL A 343 19.07 -17.19 -19.64
CA VAL A 343 19.40 -16.45 -20.87
C VAL A 343 18.99 -17.24 -22.09
N ASN A 344 18.06 -16.70 -22.87
CA ASN A 344 17.50 -17.33 -24.05
C ASN A 344 17.58 -16.36 -25.25
N PRO A 345 18.40 -16.64 -26.27
CA PRO A 345 18.56 -15.76 -27.43
C PRO A 345 17.26 -15.45 -28.19
N ALA A 346 16.24 -16.30 -28.09
CA ALA A 346 14.93 -16.05 -28.69
C ALA A 346 14.10 -15.00 -27.93
N ILE A 347 14.51 -14.63 -26.71
CA ILE A 347 13.83 -13.67 -25.85
C ILE A 347 14.80 -12.51 -25.56
N ARG A 348 14.70 -11.42 -26.33
CA ARG A 348 15.59 -10.25 -26.26
C ARG A 348 15.78 -9.72 -24.84
N SER A 349 14.73 -9.66 -24.03
CA SER A 349 14.81 -9.17 -22.65
C SER A 349 15.75 -9.99 -21.75
N THR A 350 15.95 -11.27 -22.05
CA THR A 350 16.93 -12.10 -21.31
C THR A 350 18.37 -11.75 -21.67
N LEU A 351 18.63 -11.39 -22.93
CA LEU A 351 19.94 -10.92 -23.39
C LEU A 351 20.24 -9.53 -22.80
N ASP A 352 19.25 -8.64 -22.84
CA ASP A 352 19.37 -7.29 -22.26
C ASP A 352 19.67 -7.39 -20.76
N ALA A 353 18.95 -8.25 -20.02
CA ALA A 353 19.18 -8.45 -18.60
C ALA A 353 20.61 -8.94 -18.29
N ALA A 354 21.09 -9.94 -19.02
CA ALA A 354 22.46 -10.44 -18.86
C ALA A 354 23.50 -9.35 -19.15
N ALA A 355 23.29 -8.57 -20.22
CA ALA A 355 24.17 -7.47 -20.58
C ALA A 355 24.20 -6.38 -19.51
N LEU A 356 23.03 -5.93 -19.03
CA LEU A 356 22.90 -4.91 -17.99
C LEU A 356 23.54 -5.34 -16.65
N CYS A 357 23.40 -6.61 -16.27
CA CYS A 357 24.11 -7.14 -15.09
C CYS A 357 25.63 -7.09 -15.29
N LYS A 358 26.13 -7.45 -16.48
CA LYS A 358 27.56 -7.32 -16.81
C LYS A 358 28.05 -5.87 -16.82
N MET A 359 27.19 -4.94 -17.25
CA MET A 359 27.48 -3.49 -17.21
C MET A 359 27.62 -3.02 -15.75
N ALA A 360 26.75 -3.49 -14.85
CA ALA A 360 26.86 -3.21 -13.40
C ALA A 360 28.12 -3.83 -12.78
N ASP A 361 28.43 -5.10 -13.07
CA ASP A 361 29.68 -5.75 -12.63
C ASP A 361 30.93 -4.96 -13.01
N ARG A 362 30.89 -4.31 -14.19
CA ARG A 362 31.99 -3.51 -14.74
C ARG A 362 31.96 -2.05 -14.31
N GLY A 363 31.04 -1.66 -13.43
CA GLY A 363 30.92 -0.30 -12.90
C GLY A 363 30.34 0.73 -13.88
N GLN A 364 29.71 0.30 -14.97
CA GLN A 364 29.01 1.20 -15.89
C GLN A 364 27.63 1.62 -15.33
N ILE A 365 27.04 0.78 -14.49
CA ILE A 365 25.88 1.10 -13.66
C ILE A 365 26.33 0.92 -12.21
N VAL A 366 26.10 1.93 -11.38
CA VAL A 366 26.58 1.97 -9.99
C VAL A 366 25.44 2.31 -9.04
N GLY A 367 25.64 2.04 -7.75
CA GLY A 367 24.68 2.40 -6.71
C GLY A 367 23.58 1.38 -6.45
N GLY A 368 23.50 0.28 -7.21
CA GLY A 368 22.54 -0.80 -6.95
C GLY A 368 23.12 -2.17 -7.27
N VAL A 369 22.51 -3.20 -6.72
CA VAL A 369 22.82 -4.60 -7.05
C VAL A 369 21.79 -5.07 -8.07
N LEU A 370 22.26 -5.42 -9.26
CA LEU A 370 21.40 -5.87 -10.36
C LEU A 370 21.45 -7.38 -10.46
N ASP A 371 20.31 -7.99 -10.78
CA ASP A 371 20.28 -9.36 -11.27
C ASP A 371 19.13 -9.57 -12.26
N GLY A 372 19.32 -10.53 -13.16
CA GLY A 372 18.38 -10.85 -14.21
C GLY A 372 18.99 -11.76 -15.28
N PRO A 373 18.14 -12.34 -16.14
CA PRO A 373 16.70 -12.14 -16.17
C PRO A 373 15.98 -12.84 -15.01
N LEU A 374 14.89 -12.24 -14.52
CA LEU A 374 14.04 -12.84 -13.50
C LEU A 374 12.57 -12.78 -13.95
N ALA A 375 11.84 -13.89 -13.82
CA ALA A 375 10.39 -13.84 -13.82
C ALA A 375 9.88 -13.08 -12.58
N PHE A 376 8.67 -12.51 -12.69
CA PHE A 376 8.11 -11.64 -11.65
C PHE A 376 8.01 -12.33 -10.28
N ASP A 377 7.55 -13.58 -10.25
CA ASP A 377 7.44 -14.40 -9.03
C ASP A 377 8.79 -14.52 -8.30
N ASN A 378 9.88 -14.74 -9.03
CA ASN A 378 11.20 -14.87 -8.43
C ASN A 378 11.80 -13.54 -8.02
N ALA A 379 11.38 -12.42 -8.61
CA ALA A 379 11.85 -11.10 -8.19
C ALA A 379 11.31 -10.73 -6.80
N ILE A 380 10.05 -11.12 -6.50
CA ILE A 380 9.30 -10.67 -5.32
C ILE A 380 9.10 -11.74 -4.24
N SER A 381 9.30 -13.03 -4.54
CA SER A 381 9.13 -14.12 -3.57
C SER A 381 10.40 -14.92 -3.34
N GLU A 382 10.97 -14.83 -2.13
CA GLU A 382 12.10 -15.66 -1.72
C GLU A 382 11.80 -17.16 -1.84
N LYS A 383 10.55 -17.56 -1.60
CA LYS A 383 10.13 -18.96 -1.73
C LYS A 383 10.20 -19.40 -3.19
N ALA A 384 9.64 -18.62 -4.12
CA ALA A 384 9.67 -18.95 -5.54
C ALA A 384 11.10 -19.02 -6.08
N ALA A 385 11.96 -18.08 -5.66
CA ALA A 385 13.38 -18.10 -6.02
C ALA A 385 14.09 -19.37 -5.51
N LYS A 386 13.84 -19.77 -4.25
CA LYS A 386 14.40 -21.00 -3.66
C LYS A 386 13.89 -22.26 -4.33
N ASP A 387 12.60 -22.35 -4.62
CA ASP A 387 11.97 -23.51 -5.27
C ASP A 387 12.54 -23.73 -6.69
N LYS A 388 12.97 -22.65 -7.37
CA LYS A 388 13.66 -22.71 -8.66
C LYS A 388 15.20 -22.80 -8.57
N GLY A 389 15.75 -22.87 -7.35
CA GLY A 389 17.20 -22.98 -7.13
C GLY A 389 18.01 -21.73 -7.52
N ILE A 390 17.40 -20.56 -7.51
CA ILE A 390 18.04 -19.30 -7.90
C ILE A 390 18.88 -18.78 -6.74
N VAL A 391 20.18 -18.66 -6.95
CA VAL A 391 21.13 -18.06 -5.99
C VAL A 391 21.43 -16.65 -6.42
N SER A 392 20.82 -15.69 -5.74
CA SER A 392 20.90 -14.28 -6.11
C SER A 392 20.77 -13.39 -4.87
N PRO A 393 21.52 -12.28 -4.78
CA PRO A 393 21.29 -11.27 -3.75
C PRO A 393 19.99 -10.49 -3.98
N VAL A 394 19.43 -10.51 -5.19
CA VAL A 394 18.24 -9.74 -5.61
C VAL A 394 16.96 -10.57 -5.60
N ALA A 395 17.02 -11.83 -6.04
CA ALA A 395 15.83 -12.67 -6.17
C ALA A 395 15.06 -12.80 -4.84
N GLY A 396 13.75 -12.60 -4.93
CA GLY A 396 12.80 -12.63 -3.83
C GLY A 396 12.80 -11.39 -2.94
N ARG A 397 13.65 -10.41 -3.24
CA ARG A 397 13.95 -9.26 -2.39
C ARG A 397 14.01 -7.96 -3.18
N ALA A 398 13.61 -7.96 -4.44
CA ALA A 398 13.78 -6.80 -5.32
C ALA A 398 12.98 -5.60 -4.79
N GLU A 399 13.63 -4.44 -4.68
CA GLU A 399 12.95 -3.17 -4.42
C GLU A 399 12.67 -2.40 -5.73
N VAL A 400 13.43 -2.68 -6.79
CA VAL A 400 13.26 -2.09 -8.14
C VAL A 400 13.01 -3.18 -9.17
N LEU A 401 11.95 -3.05 -9.94
CA LEU A 401 11.54 -3.94 -11.02
C LEU A 401 11.67 -3.21 -12.36
N VAL A 402 12.63 -3.63 -13.17
CA VAL A 402 12.89 -3.08 -14.50
C VAL A 402 12.17 -3.94 -15.53
N VAL A 403 11.12 -3.41 -16.13
CA VAL A 403 10.30 -4.14 -17.09
C VAL A 403 10.93 -4.14 -18.49
N PRO A 404 10.61 -5.15 -19.33
CA PRO A 404 11.26 -5.28 -20.63
C PRO A 404 10.85 -4.20 -21.64
N ASN A 405 9.61 -3.71 -21.56
CA ASN A 405 8.99 -2.72 -22.45
C ASN A 405 7.76 -2.08 -21.80
N LEU A 406 7.17 -1.09 -22.49
CA LEU A 406 6.03 -0.32 -21.99
C LEU A 406 4.80 -1.19 -21.72
N GLU A 407 4.49 -2.15 -22.60
CA GLU A 407 3.31 -2.99 -22.46
C GLU A 407 3.38 -3.80 -21.17
N ALA A 408 4.52 -4.44 -20.90
CA ALA A 408 4.74 -5.20 -19.67
C ALA A 408 4.65 -4.30 -18.42
N GLY A 409 5.29 -3.13 -18.46
CA GLY A 409 5.24 -2.18 -17.34
C GLY A 409 3.86 -1.64 -17.04
N ASN A 410 3.14 -1.23 -18.08
CA ASN A 410 1.80 -0.68 -17.95
C ASN A 410 0.83 -1.73 -17.43
N MET A 411 0.85 -2.94 -18.00
CA MET A 411 0.01 -4.05 -17.55
C MET A 411 0.32 -4.47 -16.11
N LEU A 412 1.60 -4.53 -15.72
CA LEU A 412 2.00 -4.90 -14.36
C LEU A 412 1.51 -3.87 -13.33
N ALA A 413 1.80 -2.59 -13.56
CA ALA A 413 1.37 -1.52 -12.66
C ALA A 413 -0.17 -1.47 -12.52
N LYS A 414 -0.90 -1.60 -13.64
CA LYS A 414 -2.36 -1.60 -13.61
C LYS A 414 -2.94 -2.83 -12.93
N GLN A 415 -2.37 -4.02 -13.10
CA GLN A 415 -2.82 -5.20 -12.36
C GLN A 415 -2.63 -5.02 -10.85
N LEU A 416 -1.49 -4.51 -10.40
CA LEU A 416 -1.24 -4.25 -8.98
C LEU A 416 -2.20 -3.19 -8.42
N THR A 417 -2.50 -2.12 -9.16
CA THR A 417 -3.45 -1.10 -8.70
C THR A 417 -4.90 -1.60 -8.66
N PHE A 418 -5.39 -2.21 -9.76
CA PHE A 418 -6.82 -2.52 -9.90
C PHE A 418 -7.23 -3.87 -9.33
N LEU A 419 -6.34 -4.87 -9.33
CA LEU A 419 -6.61 -6.19 -8.77
C LEU A 419 -5.89 -6.39 -7.43
N GLY A 420 -4.68 -5.82 -7.28
CA GLY A 420 -3.90 -5.90 -6.05
C GLY A 420 -4.22 -4.82 -5.02
N GLY A 421 -5.03 -3.82 -5.37
CA GLY A 421 -5.38 -2.70 -4.48
C GLY A 421 -4.22 -1.76 -4.19
N ALA A 422 -3.14 -1.79 -4.97
CA ALA A 422 -1.95 -0.97 -4.71
C ALA A 422 -2.18 0.52 -5.00
N ASP A 423 -1.73 1.37 -4.09
CA ASP A 423 -1.59 2.80 -4.36
C ASP A 423 -0.29 3.02 -5.17
N ALA A 424 -0.31 3.79 -6.27
CA ALA A 424 0.80 3.86 -7.23
C ALA A 424 1.20 5.31 -7.58
N ALA A 425 2.19 5.85 -6.88
CA ALA A 425 2.69 7.21 -7.10
C ALA A 425 3.63 7.27 -8.32
N GLY A 426 3.40 8.18 -9.26
CA GLY A 426 4.10 8.24 -10.56
C GLY A 426 4.96 9.48 -10.73
N VAL A 427 6.22 9.29 -11.12
CA VAL A 427 7.17 10.38 -11.38
C VAL A 427 8.02 10.09 -12.63
N VAL A 428 8.33 11.14 -13.38
CA VAL A 428 9.30 11.12 -14.48
C VAL A 428 10.65 11.58 -13.98
N LEU A 429 11.67 10.84 -14.40
CA LEU A 429 13.06 10.95 -14.02
C LEU A 429 13.92 11.22 -15.28
N GLY A 430 15.16 11.65 -15.08
CA GLY A 430 16.12 11.91 -16.17
C GLY A 430 15.92 13.24 -16.92
N ALA A 431 14.83 13.97 -16.64
CA ALA A 431 14.69 15.37 -17.07
C ALA A 431 15.44 16.32 -16.11
N ARG A 432 15.59 17.60 -16.49
CA ARG A 432 16.24 18.63 -15.65
C ARG A 432 15.61 18.81 -14.26
N VAL A 433 14.31 18.58 -14.17
CA VAL A 433 13.55 18.55 -12.91
C VAL A 433 12.63 17.33 -12.90
N PRO A 434 12.24 16.80 -11.74
CA PRO A 434 11.21 15.77 -11.64
C PRO A 434 9.87 16.25 -12.22
N ILE A 435 9.15 15.36 -12.90
CA ILE A 435 7.84 15.65 -13.48
C ILE A 435 6.80 14.71 -12.87
N ILE A 436 5.78 15.27 -12.23
CA ILE A 436 4.69 14.53 -11.60
C ILE A 436 3.64 14.21 -12.68
N LEU A 437 3.39 12.92 -12.93
CA LEU A 437 2.34 12.48 -13.85
C LEU A 437 1.15 11.94 -13.06
N THR A 438 0.14 12.80 -12.89
CA THR A 438 -1.14 12.37 -12.33
C THR A 438 -1.98 11.62 -13.37
N SER A 439 -2.72 10.62 -12.93
CA SER A 439 -3.78 9.97 -13.70
C SER A 439 -5.15 10.47 -13.22
N ARG A 440 -6.13 10.46 -14.12
CA ARG A 440 -7.52 10.79 -13.79
C ARG A 440 -8.15 9.82 -12.79
N ALA A 441 -7.58 8.61 -12.69
CA ALA A 441 -8.04 7.56 -11.79
C ALA A 441 -7.29 7.54 -10.45
N ASP A 442 -6.31 8.43 -10.24
CA ASP A 442 -5.51 8.40 -9.01
C ASP A 442 -6.30 8.95 -7.83
N SER A 443 -6.09 8.36 -6.66
CA SER A 443 -6.56 8.90 -5.40
C SER A 443 -5.79 10.19 -5.04
N LEU A 444 -6.37 11.02 -4.17
CA LEU A 444 -5.67 12.21 -3.66
C LEU A 444 -4.39 11.81 -2.93
N ARG A 445 -4.41 10.70 -2.19
CA ARG A 445 -3.23 10.16 -1.51
C ARG A 445 -2.10 9.88 -2.50
N THR A 446 -2.40 9.20 -3.61
CA THR A 446 -1.42 8.89 -4.66
C THR A 446 -0.84 10.14 -5.30
N SER A 447 -1.67 11.17 -5.52
CA SER A 447 -1.21 12.45 -6.05
C SER A 447 -0.26 13.17 -5.09
N VAL A 448 -0.61 13.22 -3.80
CA VAL A 448 0.22 13.80 -2.73
C VAL A 448 1.54 13.04 -2.60
N ALA A 449 1.51 11.71 -2.62
CA ALA A 449 2.71 10.88 -2.59
C ALA A 449 3.63 11.14 -3.80
N SER A 450 3.06 11.31 -5.00
CA SER A 450 3.85 11.64 -6.20
C SER A 450 4.55 13.01 -6.05
N CYS A 451 3.87 13.99 -5.47
CA CYS A 451 4.47 15.30 -5.15
C CYS A 451 5.58 15.18 -4.09
N ALA A 452 5.42 14.33 -3.08
CA ALA A 452 6.44 14.11 -2.05
C ALA A 452 7.71 13.49 -2.63
N ILE A 453 7.58 12.46 -3.48
CA ILE A 453 8.72 11.89 -4.22
C ILE A 453 9.43 12.97 -5.03
N ALA A 454 8.67 13.76 -5.79
CA ALA A 454 9.22 14.82 -6.63
C ALA A 454 9.95 15.89 -5.82
N LEU A 455 9.40 16.30 -4.66
CA LEU A 455 10.05 17.24 -3.76
C LEU A 455 11.40 16.70 -3.25
N LEU A 456 11.43 15.45 -2.77
CA LEU A 456 12.65 14.83 -2.28
C LEU A 456 13.71 14.75 -3.40
N LEU A 457 13.32 14.37 -4.61
CA LEU A 457 14.20 14.34 -5.78
C LEU A 457 14.76 15.73 -6.12
N ALA A 458 13.91 16.76 -6.15
CA ALA A 458 14.34 18.13 -6.46
C ALA A 458 15.31 18.69 -5.41
N ARG A 459 15.16 18.30 -4.14
CA ARG A 459 16.02 18.78 -3.04
C ARG A 459 17.31 17.96 -2.88
N ALA A 460 17.31 16.70 -3.32
CA ALA A 460 18.52 15.89 -3.43
C ALA A 460 19.43 16.33 -4.61
N ALA A 461 18.90 17.12 -5.54
CA ALA A 461 19.58 17.55 -6.77
C ALA A 461 20.56 18.75 -6.62
N PRO A 462 21.47 18.76 -5.62
CA PRO A 462 22.80 19.38 -5.81
C PRO A 462 23.96 18.39 -6.04
N ARG A 463 23.73 17.06 -6.12
CA ARG A 463 24.82 16.06 -6.23
C ARG A 463 24.89 15.24 -7.53
N ALA A 464 23.95 15.40 -8.46
CA ALA A 464 23.79 14.50 -9.62
C ALA A 464 24.02 15.15 -11.00
N THR A 465 24.70 16.30 -11.07
CA THR A 465 25.19 16.84 -12.35
C THR A 465 26.71 16.63 -12.41
N PRO A 466 27.23 15.62 -13.13
CA PRO A 466 28.63 15.62 -13.49
C PRO A 466 28.85 16.82 -14.42
N GLY A 467 29.64 17.79 -13.99
CA GLY A 467 30.35 18.64 -14.95
C GLY A 467 31.18 17.77 -15.90
N PRO A 468 31.55 18.28 -17.09
CA PRO A 468 32.28 17.50 -18.07
C PRO A 468 33.52 16.87 -17.43
N ILE A 469 33.63 15.55 -17.56
CA ILE A 469 34.78 14.77 -17.10
C ILE A 469 36.02 15.38 -17.78
N ALA A 470 36.89 15.98 -16.97
CA ALA A 470 38.20 16.41 -17.44
C ALA A 470 38.93 15.15 -17.96
N LYS A 471 39.27 15.14 -19.26
CA LYS A 471 40.13 14.08 -19.81
C LYS A 471 41.45 14.07 -19.04
N PRO A 472 41.94 12.90 -18.59
CA PRO A 472 43.27 12.82 -18.01
C PRO A 472 44.31 13.19 -19.07
N ALA A 473 45.30 13.97 -18.64
CA ALA A 473 46.45 14.41 -19.44
C ALA A 473 47.37 13.26 -19.83
#